data_AF-A0A538BAD6-F1
#
_entry.id   AF-A0A538BAD6-F1
#
_cell.length_a   1.000
_cell.length_b   1.000
_cell.length_c   1.000
_cell.angle_alpha   90.00
_cell.angle_beta   90.00
_cell.angle_gamma   90.00
#
_symmetry.space_group_name_H-M   'P 1'
#
loop_
_entity.id
_entity.type
_entity.pdbx_description
1 polymer ?
#
loop_
_entity_poly.entity_id
_entity_poly.type
_entity_poly.pdbx_seq_one_letter_code
_entity_poly.pdbx_strand_id
1 'polypeptide(L)' 'MPNYLQLLSSGGSDTPDELGRLVGVDLTDPNFWSAGIEVVDDLVSEAEALAAAQTGSL' A
#
# COMPACT_ATOMS: atom_id res chain seq x y z
N MET A 1 -12.60 11.83 -6.17
CA MET A 1 -12.60 11.22 -4.82
C MET A 1 -12.55 12.33 -3.76
N PRO A 2 -13.68 12.77 -3.23
CA PRO A 2 -13.72 13.83 -2.21
C PRO A 2 -12.98 13.46 -0.91
N ASN A 3 -13.12 12.22 -0.44
CA ASN A 3 -12.58 11.76 0.84
C ASN A 3 -11.04 11.74 0.88
N TYR A 4 -10.38 11.51 -0.26
CA TYR A 4 -8.92 11.54 -0.33
C TYR A 4 -8.36 12.96 -0.14
N LEU A 5 -9.00 13.96 -0.74
CA LEU A 5 -8.61 15.37 -0.53
C LEU A 5 -8.90 15.81 0.90
N GLN A 6 -10.00 15.33 1.48
CA GLN A 6 -10.31 15.57 2.89
C GLN A 6 -9.23 14.98 3.81
N LEU A 7 -8.86 13.71 3.60
CA LEU A 7 -7.75 13.05 4.30
C LEU A 7 -6.47 13.89 4.26
N LEU A 8 -6.05 14.32 3.06
CA LEU A 8 -4.84 15.13 2.90
C LEU A 8 -4.94 16.49 3.62
N SER A 9 -6.13 17.10 3.61
CA SER A 9 -6.37 18.39 4.26
C SER A 9 -6.38 18.31 5.79
N SER A 10 -6.73 17.15 6.36
CA SER A 10 -6.74 16.92 7.82
C SER A 10 -5.34 16.95 8.43
N GLY A 11 -4.26 16.78 7.63
CA GLY A 11 -2.89 16.79 8.13
C GLY A 11 -2.70 15.85 9.32
N GLY A 12 -2.25 16.39 10.45
CA GLY A 12 -2.12 15.65 11.72
C GLY A 12 -3.16 16.03 12.78
N SER A 13 -4.30 16.59 12.39
CA SER A 13 -5.35 17.05 13.32
C SER A 13 -6.28 15.94 13.80
N ASP A 14 -6.24 14.76 13.16
CA ASP A 14 -7.02 13.57 13.51
C ASP A 14 -6.09 12.36 13.72
N THR A 15 -6.61 11.30 14.32
CA THR A 15 -5.84 10.06 14.52
C THR A 15 -5.73 9.24 13.24
N PRO A 16 -4.66 8.44 13.06
CA PRO A 16 -4.52 7.57 11.89
C PRO A 16 -5.73 6.65 11.65
N ASP A 17 -6.31 6.07 12.71
CA ASP A 17 -7.48 5.19 12.61
C ASP A 17 -8.73 5.91 12.08
N GLU A 18 -8.96 7.15 12.52
CA GLU A 18 -10.08 7.97 12.03
C GLU A 18 -9.90 8.38 10.58
N LEU A 19 -8.66 8.77 10.23
CA LEU A 19 -8.27 9.13 8.86
C LEU A 19 -8.33 7.95 7.90
N GLY A 20 -7.95 6.75 8.33
CA GLY A 20 -8.11 5.52 7.57
C GLY A 20 -9.58 5.26 7.25
N ARG A 21 -10.46 5.30 8.27
CA ARG A 21 -11.89 5.05 8.10
C ARG A 21 -12.55 6.03 7.12
N LEU A 22 -12.11 7.28 7.08
CA LEU A 22 -12.59 8.31 6.14
C LEU A 22 -12.45 7.88 4.67
N VAL A 23 -11.37 7.16 4.34
CA VAL A 23 -11.10 6.63 3.00
C VAL A 23 -11.47 5.15 2.84
N GLY A 24 -12.19 4.59 3.81
CA GLY A 24 -12.66 3.20 3.76
C GLY A 24 -11.59 2.16 4.13
N VAL A 25 -10.53 2.56 4.83
CA VAL A 25 -9.46 1.68 5.31
C VAL A 25 -9.59 1.47 6.82
N ASP A 26 -9.55 0.22 7.27
CA ASP A 26 -9.42 -0.11 8.68
C ASP A 26 -7.96 -0.46 8.99
N LEU A 27 -7.26 0.44 9.70
CA LEU A 27 -5.86 0.22 10.07
C LEU A 27 -5.68 -0.81 11.18
N THR A 28 -6.76 -1.16 11.90
CA THR A 28 -6.75 -2.18 12.94
C THR A 28 -6.93 -3.59 12.40
N ASP A 29 -7.34 -3.73 11.13
CA ASP A 29 -7.49 -5.03 10.48
C ASP A 29 -6.11 -5.56 10.04
N PRO A 30 -5.61 -6.66 10.64
CA PRO A 30 -4.35 -7.26 10.20
C PRO A 30 -4.40 -7.76 8.76
N ASN A 31 -5.58 -8.13 8.24
CA ASN A 31 -5.71 -8.63 6.87
C ASN A 31 -5.43 -7.52 5.84
N PHE A 32 -5.76 -6.26 6.15
CA PHE A 32 -5.41 -5.12 5.30
C PHE A 32 -3.89 -5.03 5.09
N TRP A 33 -3.12 -5.20 6.17
CA TRP A 33 -1.67 -5.16 6.13
C TRP A 33 -1.07 -6.39 5.45
N SER A 34 -1.58 -7.58 5.72
CA SER A 34 -1.16 -8.81 5.03
C SER A 34 -1.35 -8.69 3.52
N ALA A 35 -2.51 -8.21 3.07
CA ALA A 35 -2.77 -7.99 1.64
C ALA A 35 -1.82 -6.94 1.02
N GLY A 36 -1.52 -5.86 1.75
CA GLY A 36 -0.55 -4.86 1.28
C GLY A 36 0.87 -5.42 1.13
N ILE A 37 1.28 -6.31 2.03
CA ILE A 37 2.58 -6.99 1.97
C ILE A 37 2.62 -7.97 0.79
N GLU A 38 1.55 -8.72 0.54
CA GLU A 38 1.45 -9.62 -0.62
C GLU A 38 1.64 -8.87 -1.95
N VAL A 39 1.05 -7.68 -2.10
CA VAL A 39 1.27 -6.85 -3.30
C VAL A 39 2.73 -6.43 -3.46
N VAL A 40 3.43 -6.11 -2.37
CA VAL A 40 4.86 -5.77 -2.43
C VAL A 40 5.71 -7.00 -2.76
N ASP A 41 5.37 -8.16 -2.22
CA ASP A 41 6.04 -9.44 -2.51
C ASP A 41 5.94 -9.81 -3.99
N ASP A 42 4.75 -9.63 -4.58
CA ASP A 42 4.52 -9.83 -6.02
C ASP A 42 5.41 -8.90 -6.86
N LEU A 43 5.51 -7.62 -6.49
CA LEU A 43 6.35 -6.64 -7.19
C LEU A 43 7.85 -6.98 -7.08
N VAL A 44 8.30 -7.46 -5.93
CA VAL A 44 9.69 -7.90 -5.74
C VAL A 44 9.97 -9.15 -6.59
N SER A 45 9.06 -10.12 -6.57
CA SER A 45 9.17 -11.35 -7.37
C SER A 45 9.26 -11.05 -8.86
N GLU A 46 8.44 -10.11 -9.35
CA GLU A 46 8.50 -9.63 -10.73
C GLU A 46 9.87 -9.00 -11.04
N ALA A 47 10.36 -8.13 -10.15
CA ALA A 47 11.66 -7.47 -10.33
C ALA A 47 12.82 -8.47 -10.39
N GLU A 48 12.82 -9.50 -9.52
CA GLU A 48 13.82 -10.57 -9.52
C GLU A 48 13.79 -11.40 -10.80
N ALA A 49 12.59 -11.76 -11.28
CA ALA A 49 12.42 -12.49 -12.53
C ALA A 49 12.97 -11.70 -13.74
N LEU A 50 12.69 -10.40 -13.80
CA LEU A 50 13.20 -9.51 -14.85
C LEU A 50 14.74 -9.38 -14.80
N ALA A 51 15.32 -9.30 -13.60
CA ALA A 51 16.77 -9.25 -13.42
C ALA A 51 17.45 -10.56 -13.85
N ALA A 52 16.87 -11.71 -13.49
CA ALA A 52 17.35 -13.02 -13.91
C ALA A 52 17.31 -13.20 -15.44
N ALA A 53 16.22 -12.77 -16.08
CA ALA A 53 16.08 -12.81 -17.53
C ALA A 53 17.14 -11.98 -18.28
N GLN A 54 17.53 -10.81 -17.73
CA GLN A 54 18.61 -10.00 -18.30
C GLN A 54 19.99 -10.65 -18.14
N THR A 55 20.24 -11.36 -17.04
CA THR A 55 21.54 -11.97 -16.74
C THR A 55 21.81 -13.20 -17.63
N GLY A 56 20.78 -13.92 -18.06
CA GLY A 56 20.89 -15.04 -19.02
C GLY A 56 21.04 -14.62 -20.49
N SER A 57 21.06 -13.31 -20.79
CA SER A 57 21.16 -12.75 -22.14
C SER A 57 22.58 -12.29 -22.54
N LEU A 58 23.60 -12.59 -21.72
CA LEU A 58 25.02 -12.37 -21.99
C LEU A 58 25.75 -13.71 -22.20
#